data_AF-A0A8J7NJD1-F1
#
_entry.id   AF-A0A8J7NJD1-F1
#
_cell.length_a   1.000
_cell.length_b   1.000
_cell.length_c   1.000
_cell.angle_alpha   90.00
_cell.angle_beta   90.00
_cell.angle_gamma   90.00
#
_symmetry.space_group_name_H-M   'P 1'
#
loop_
_entity.id
_entity.type
_entity.pdbx_description
1 polymer ?
#
loop_
_entity_poly.entity_id
_entity_poly.type
_entity_poly.pdbx_seq_one_letter_code
_entity_poly.pdbx_strand_id
1 'polypeptide(L)'
;MQQGLISIAARTVITHLVNHLGHYPMSGGPAMLTSQICENQDNPYSECPELSTELFESPNLQFFVLNNTTLLSSLQIRAEDNIPGGGMSAGLTTTSSTVRIIVRDISGKYSWDSAILYGPPHCSQPSQPLRFLEPQPRQDEPGDEEALQEDGGEAQEEDVEILEEEDSEEEEGLKDFMAPLAKRRCREAVPSWDSLRDDEDALDEMLQYLGTTSPECLQRAGVPLNTPPPPPGCVSEKQENDVINAILKQHTEEKDFAERRNNDLNMRAMEQEEPAPQMPQSAFYYCRLLLNILGMNSWEKRSSFHLLKKNEKLLRELKNLDSRQCRETHKIAVFYVAEGQEDKHSILSNTSGSQAYEDFVSGLGWEVNLTNHCGFMGGLQRNKSTGLTTPYFATSTVEVMFHVSTRMPPDSDDSLTKKLRHLGNDEVHIVWSEHSRDYRRGIIPTEFGDVLIVIYPMKNHMYSIQITKKPEVPFFGPLFDGAIVDEKVLPTLVRATAINASRALKSLIPLFQNFYEERARYLETIVQHHLEPTTFEDYAAQVFCPAPFHHLPADAGSCPESQQGEGPAAQADGSDSALPMSPRASKSRMSMKLRRSSGSANKT
;
A
#
# COMPACT_ATOMS: atom_id res chain seq x y z
N MET A 1 1.16 -18.42 29.81
CA MET A 1 0.23 -18.05 28.72
C MET A 1 0.69 -16.82 27.92
N GLN A 2 1.32 -15.81 28.51
CA GLN A 2 1.66 -14.54 27.83
C GLN A 2 2.48 -14.65 26.53
N GLN A 3 3.42 -15.60 26.41
CA GLN A 3 4.35 -15.70 25.26
C GLN A 3 3.69 -15.80 23.87
N GLY A 4 2.42 -16.21 23.77
CA GLY A 4 1.70 -16.22 22.49
C GLY A 4 1.12 -14.86 22.08
N LEU A 5 0.79 -13.99 23.04
CA LEU A 5 -0.01 -12.78 22.79
C LEU A 5 0.74 -11.73 21.98
N ILE A 6 2.02 -11.49 22.28
CA ILE A 6 2.86 -10.52 21.56
C ILE A 6 3.02 -10.94 20.08
N SER A 7 3.24 -12.23 19.83
CA SER A 7 3.35 -12.77 18.46
C SER A 7 2.03 -12.62 17.68
N ILE A 8 0.89 -12.84 18.33
CA ILE A 8 -0.44 -12.63 17.73
C ILE A 8 -0.68 -11.14 17.46
N ALA A 9 -0.37 -10.24 18.40
CA ALA A 9 -0.53 -8.81 18.24
C ALA A 9 0.35 -8.26 17.08
N ALA A 10 1.65 -8.57 17.08
CA ALA A 10 2.56 -8.18 16.01
C ALA A 10 2.12 -8.71 14.64
N ARG A 11 1.66 -9.97 14.58
CA ARG A 11 1.12 -10.57 13.35
C ARG A 11 -0.18 -9.89 12.89
N THR A 12 -1.07 -9.52 13.81
CA THR A 12 -2.30 -8.76 13.51
C THR A 12 -1.95 -7.37 12.96
N VAL A 13 -1.02 -6.64 13.59
CA VAL A 13 -0.55 -5.33 13.12
C VAL A 13 0.08 -5.45 11.72
N ILE A 14 1.01 -6.39 11.50
CA ILE A 14 1.61 -6.62 10.17
C ILE A 14 0.54 -6.98 9.13
N THR A 15 -0.43 -7.84 9.46
CA THR A 15 -1.53 -8.19 8.55
C THR A 15 -2.40 -6.99 8.22
N HIS A 16 -2.66 -6.12 9.20
CA HIS A 16 -3.43 -4.89 9.01
C HIS A 16 -2.66 -3.89 8.13
N LEU A 17 -1.38 -3.63 8.42
CA LEU A 17 -0.52 -2.76 7.63
C LEU A 17 -0.43 -3.23 6.17
N VAL A 18 -0.19 -4.52 5.91
CA VAL A 18 -0.13 -5.07 4.55
C VAL A 18 -1.47 -4.95 3.82
N ASN A 19 -2.59 -5.21 4.49
CA ASN A 19 -3.92 -5.16 3.88
C ASN A 19 -4.45 -3.73 3.64
N HIS A 20 -4.05 -2.75 4.46
CA HIS A 20 -4.65 -1.40 4.47
C HIS A 20 -3.70 -0.29 3.99
N LEU A 21 -2.38 -0.47 4.06
CA LEU A 21 -1.40 0.43 3.44
C LEU A 21 -1.04 0.04 1.99
N GLY A 22 -1.72 -0.96 1.41
CA GLY A 22 -1.59 -1.34 -0.01
C GLY A 22 -2.09 -0.30 -1.03
N HIS A 23 -2.54 0.87 -0.55
CA HIS A 23 -2.87 2.04 -1.37
C HIS A 23 -1.62 2.91 -1.54
N TYR A 24 -0.98 2.89 -2.71
CA TYR A 24 0.12 3.81 -3.00
C TYR A 24 -0.43 5.24 -3.13
N PRO A 25 -0.08 6.19 -2.22
CA PRO A 25 -0.57 7.55 -2.30
C PRO A 25 0.11 8.25 -3.48
N MET A 26 -0.66 8.48 -4.53
CA MET A 26 -0.22 9.29 -5.67
C MET A 26 -0.13 10.76 -5.21
N SER A 27 0.86 11.51 -5.69
CA SER A 27 0.96 12.96 -5.46
C SER A 27 -0.19 13.77 -6.11
N GLY A 28 -1.03 13.11 -6.91
CA GLY A 28 -2.36 13.57 -7.27
C GLY A 28 -3.19 12.45 -7.94
N GLY A 29 -4.50 12.43 -7.64
CA GLY A 29 -5.43 11.42 -8.16
C GLY A 29 -5.59 10.18 -7.27
N PRO A 30 -6.46 9.23 -7.67
CA PRO A 30 -6.81 8.08 -6.84
C PRO A 30 -5.64 7.10 -6.72
N ALA A 31 -5.45 6.56 -5.52
CA ALA A 31 -4.38 5.61 -5.20
C ALA A 31 -4.38 4.39 -6.13
N MET A 32 -3.20 4.02 -6.63
CA MET A 32 -3.01 2.77 -7.35
C MET A 32 -2.93 1.61 -6.35
N LEU A 33 -3.54 0.47 -6.68
CA LEU A 33 -3.43 -0.77 -5.91
C LEU A 33 -2.47 -1.77 -6.54
N THR A 34 -2.22 -1.67 -7.85
CA THR A 34 -1.21 -2.48 -8.51
C THR A 34 -0.03 -1.59 -8.88
N SER A 35 1.12 -1.90 -8.30
CA SER A 35 2.39 -1.28 -8.64
C SER A 35 2.69 -1.52 -10.12
N GLN A 36 3.19 -0.50 -10.81
CA GLN A 36 3.72 -0.61 -12.16
C GLN A 36 5.17 -1.10 -12.17
N ILE A 37 5.80 -1.27 -11.00
CA ILE A 37 7.21 -1.61 -10.89
C ILE A 37 7.49 -3.03 -11.38
N CYS A 38 8.61 -3.20 -12.09
CA CYS A 38 9.04 -4.43 -12.74
C CYS A 38 10.50 -4.76 -12.40
N GLU A 39 10.86 -6.04 -12.48
CA GLU A 39 12.18 -6.60 -12.13
C GLU A 39 13.37 -6.06 -12.94
N ASN A 40 13.13 -5.35 -14.05
CA ASN A 40 14.14 -4.66 -14.85
C ASN A 40 14.39 -3.21 -14.41
N GLN A 41 13.52 -2.62 -13.58
CA GLN A 41 13.67 -1.24 -13.12
C GLN A 41 14.61 -1.15 -11.91
N ASP A 42 15.47 -0.14 -11.92
CA ASP A 42 16.56 0.11 -10.96
C ASP A 42 17.56 -1.06 -10.82
N ASN A 43 17.52 -2.02 -11.75
CA ASN A 43 18.33 -3.22 -11.75
C ASN A 43 19.64 -2.99 -12.55
N PRO A 44 20.82 -2.89 -11.89
CA PRO A 44 22.09 -2.61 -12.57
C PRO A 44 22.60 -3.76 -13.47
N TYR A 45 21.88 -4.88 -13.56
CA TYR A 45 22.17 -6.02 -14.44
C TYR A 45 21.13 -6.18 -15.57
N SER A 46 20.34 -5.14 -15.88
CA SER A 46 19.36 -5.16 -16.96
C SER A 46 19.21 -3.77 -17.61
N GLU A 47 19.72 -3.61 -18.83
CA GLU A 47 19.52 -2.40 -19.65
C GLU A 47 18.16 -2.39 -20.39
N CYS A 48 17.41 -3.50 -20.38
CA CYS A 48 16.16 -3.61 -21.11
C CYS A 48 15.04 -2.77 -20.46
N PRO A 49 14.31 -1.91 -21.20
CA PRO A 49 13.17 -1.16 -20.66
C PRO A 49 11.93 -2.02 -20.41
N GLU A 50 11.90 -3.26 -20.94
CA GLU A 50 10.86 -4.26 -20.65
C GLU A 50 11.42 -5.44 -19.84
N LEU A 51 10.53 -6.21 -19.21
CA LEU A 51 10.86 -7.53 -18.70
C LEU A 51 11.37 -8.44 -19.84
N SER A 52 12.65 -8.79 -19.81
CA SER A 52 13.33 -9.64 -20.79
C SER A 52 13.75 -10.98 -20.20
N THR A 53 14.35 -11.87 -21.01
CA THR A 53 14.94 -13.12 -20.53
C THR A 53 16.28 -12.92 -19.83
N GLU A 54 16.95 -11.78 -20.02
CA GLU A 54 18.26 -11.45 -19.43
C GLU A 54 18.17 -11.38 -17.90
N LEU A 55 16.99 -11.00 -17.38
CA LEU A 55 16.63 -11.01 -15.95
C LEU A 55 16.80 -12.38 -15.26
N PHE A 56 16.82 -13.47 -16.01
CA PHE A 56 17.07 -14.79 -15.45
C PHE A 56 18.55 -15.01 -15.12
N GLU A 57 19.46 -14.30 -15.80
CA GLU A 57 20.91 -14.35 -15.60
C GLU A 57 21.40 -13.28 -14.59
N SER A 58 20.57 -12.30 -14.24
CA SER A 58 20.90 -11.27 -13.23
C SER A 58 21.20 -11.89 -11.84
N PRO A 59 22.41 -11.68 -11.27
CA PRO A 59 22.83 -12.32 -10.02
C PRO A 59 22.21 -11.72 -8.76
N ASN A 60 21.56 -10.56 -8.88
CA ASN A 60 20.83 -9.85 -7.83
C ASN A 60 19.33 -10.16 -7.78
N LEU A 61 18.83 -11.10 -8.60
CA LEU A 61 17.41 -11.36 -8.79
C LEU A 61 17.07 -12.86 -8.66
N GLN A 62 16.13 -13.18 -7.76
CA GLN A 62 15.58 -14.53 -7.60
C GLN A 62 14.05 -14.53 -7.53
N PHE A 63 13.45 -15.58 -8.10
CA PHE A 63 12.00 -15.75 -8.22
C PHE A 63 11.53 -16.93 -7.37
N PHE A 64 10.42 -16.75 -6.66
CA PHE A 64 9.91 -17.66 -5.64
C PHE A 64 8.40 -17.89 -5.75
N VAL A 65 7.96 -19.04 -5.25
CA VAL A 65 6.58 -19.31 -4.84
C VAL A 65 6.53 -19.19 -3.32
N LEU A 66 5.73 -18.25 -2.79
CA LEU A 66 5.54 -18.08 -1.34
C LEU A 66 4.48 -19.03 -0.79
N ASN A 67 3.49 -19.34 -1.62
CA ASN A 67 2.41 -20.32 -1.44
C ASN A 67 1.70 -20.51 -2.79
N ASN A 68 0.73 -21.43 -2.89
CA ASN A 68 0.03 -21.76 -4.14
C ASN A 68 -0.71 -20.58 -4.81
N THR A 69 -0.93 -19.47 -4.11
CA THR A 69 -1.64 -18.27 -4.56
C THR A 69 -0.76 -17.01 -4.63
N THR A 70 0.55 -17.11 -4.36
CA THR A 70 1.43 -15.94 -4.25
C THR A 70 2.82 -16.21 -4.82
N LEU A 71 3.21 -15.43 -5.82
CA LEU A 71 4.57 -15.40 -6.38
C LEU A 71 5.33 -14.20 -5.80
N LEU A 72 6.65 -14.33 -5.63
CA LEU A 72 7.51 -13.30 -5.08
C LEU A 72 8.81 -13.21 -5.88
N SER A 73 9.19 -12.01 -6.31
CA SER A 73 10.49 -11.70 -6.88
C SER A 73 11.27 -10.85 -5.86
N SER A 74 12.49 -11.27 -5.52
CA SER A 74 13.40 -10.51 -4.66
C SER A 74 14.54 -9.97 -5.50
N LEU A 75 14.78 -8.66 -5.42
CA LEU A 75 15.75 -7.93 -6.21
C LEU A 75 16.60 -7.04 -5.30
N GLN A 76 17.93 -7.07 -5.43
CA GLN A 76 18.81 -6.09 -4.78
C GLN A 76 19.14 -4.96 -5.76
N ILE A 77 18.80 -3.72 -5.39
CA ILE A 77 19.07 -2.51 -6.16
C ILE A 77 20.02 -1.58 -5.39
N ARG A 78 20.59 -0.56 -6.06
CA ARG A 78 21.36 0.48 -5.36
C ARG A 78 20.41 1.38 -4.56
N ALA A 79 20.91 1.93 -3.44
CA ALA A 79 20.22 3.03 -2.76
C ALA A 79 20.32 4.31 -3.62
N GLU A 80 19.44 5.28 -3.38
CA GLU A 80 19.50 6.57 -4.07
C GLU A 80 20.72 7.39 -3.62
N ASP A 81 21.58 7.75 -4.56
CA ASP A 81 22.77 8.57 -4.29
C ASP A 81 22.38 10.01 -3.89
N ASN A 82 23.16 10.59 -2.96
CA ASN A 82 23.07 11.98 -2.46
C ASN A 82 21.98 12.29 -1.40
N ILE A 83 21.25 11.30 -0.88
CA ILE A 83 20.38 11.47 0.30
C ILE A 83 20.79 10.45 1.38
N PRO A 84 21.18 10.87 2.60
CA PRO A 84 21.35 9.95 3.72
C PRO A 84 20.02 9.24 3.99
N GLY A 85 19.94 7.95 3.65
CA GLY A 85 18.72 7.15 3.77
C GLY A 85 17.64 7.51 2.75
N GLY A 86 18.01 7.74 1.48
CA GLY A 86 17.11 8.11 0.38
C GLY A 86 15.72 7.43 0.37
N GLY A 87 14.71 8.20 -0.05
CA GLY A 87 13.31 7.84 0.12
C GLY A 87 12.83 7.97 1.58
N MET A 88 12.24 6.90 2.13
CA MET A 88 11.50 6.94 3.40
C MET A 88 12.36 6.99 4.68
N SER A 89 13.68 6.95 4.57
CA SER A 89 14.63 6.97 5.69
C SER A 89 15.48 8.24 5.75
N ALA A 90 15.02 9.31 5.08
CA ALA A 90 15.77 10.55 4.90
C ALA A 90 16.25 11.14 6.24
N GLY A 91 17.57 11.33 6.37
CA GLY A 91 18.21 11.78 7.61
C GLY A 91 18.77 10.64 8.48
N LEU A 92 18.75 9.39 8.02
CA LEU A 92 19.40 8.23 8.66
C LEU A 92 20.52 7.66 7.80
N THR A 93 21.55 7.07 8.43
CA THR A 93 22.56 6.25 7.78
C THR A 93 21.98 4.87 7.45
N THR A 94 22.13 4.45 6.19
CA THR A 94 21.58 3.18 5.67
C THR A 94 22.60 2.43 4.82
N THR A 95 22.24 1.22 4.38
CA THR A 95 23.02 0.47 3.38
C THR A 95 23.03 1.13 2.01
N SER A 96 24.15 1.01 1.27
CA SER A 96 24.32 1.43 -0.14
C SER A 96 23.54 0.58 -1.16
N SER A 97 22.58 -0.21 -0.69
CA SER A 97 21.69 -1.05 -1.48
C SER A 97 20.41 -1.30 -0.69
N THR A 98 19.30 -1.43 -1.40
CA THR A 98 18.00 -1.80 -0.84
C THR A 98 17.51 -3.11 -1.47
N VAL A 99 16.57 -3.76 -0.79
CA VAL A 99 15.93 -4.99 -1.26
C VAL A 99 14.51 -4.67 -1.70
N ARG A 100 14.27 -4.73 -3.02
CA ARG A 100 12.94 -4.62 -3.61
C ARG A 100 12.28 -6.00 -3.65
N ILE A 101 11.11 -6.10 -3.02
CA ILE A 101 10.26 -7.29 -3.00
C ILE A 101 9.02 -7.00 -3.85
N ILE A 102 8.92 -7.68 -4.99
CA ILE A 102 7.74 -7.62 -5.87
C ILE A 102 6.87 -8.86 -5.61
N VAL A 103 5.63 -8.67 -5.18
CA VAL A 103 4.68 -9.78 -4.92
C VAL A 103 3.56 -9.76 -5.95
N ARG A 104 3.13 -10.94 -6.41
CA ARG A 104 1.97 -11.11 -7.28
C ARG A 104 1.01 -12.13 -6.66
N ASP A 105 -0.23 -11.72 -6.44
CA ASP A 105 -1.30 -12.54 -5.86
C ASP A 105 -2.64 -12.27 -6.55
N ILE A 106 -3.74 -12.78 -5.98
CA ILE A 106 -5.11 -12.64 -6.50
C ILE A 106 -5.63 -11.19 -6.56
N SER A 107 -5.00 -10.27 -5.81
CA SER A 107 -5.43 -8.87 -5.64
C SER A 107 -4.55 -7.87 -6.40
N GLY A 108 -3.34 -8.22 -6.82
CA GLY A 108 -2.55 -7.36 -7.70
C GLY A 108 -1.10 -7.77 -7.94
N LYS A 109 -0.29 -6.77 -8.31
CA LYS A 109 1.16 -6.77 -8.15
C LYS A 109 1.54 -5.65 -7.19
N TYR A 110 2.36 -5.96 -6.19
CA TYR A 110 2.86 -5.02 -5.19
C TYR A 110 4.38 -4.94 -5.27
N SER A 111 4.96 -3.83 -4.82
CA SER A 111 6.41 -3.64 -4.68
C SER A 111 6.69 -2.89 -3.39
N TRP A 112 7.60 -3.43 -2.58
CA TRP A 112 8.09 -2.78 -1.35
C TRP A 112 9.61 -2.82 -1.33
N ASP A 113 10.21 -1.69 -0.95
CA ASP A 113 11.66 -1.55 -0.86
C ASP A 113 12.07 -1.53 0.62
N SER A 114 13.04 -2.37 0.98
CA SER A 114 13.55 -2.53 2.35
C SER A 114 15.01 -2.07 2.40
N ALA A 115 15.29 -1.07 3.23
CA ALA A 115 16.64 -0.67 3.60
C ALA A 115 17.02 -1.24 4.98
N ILE A 116 18.31 -1.37 5.28
CA ILE A 116 18.79 -1.54 6.66
C ILE A 116 19.11 -0.14 7.19
N LEU A 117 18.55 0.18 8.35
CA LEU A 117 18.81 1.42 9.08
C LEU A 117 19.89 1.16 10.13
N TYR A 118 20.94 1.98 10.17
CA TYR A 118 22.00 1.88 11.17
C TYR A 118 21.80 2.90 12.31
N GLY A 119 21.32 4.10 12.00
CA GLY A 119 21.06 5.16 12.97
C GLY A 119 21.24 6.55 12.33
N PRO A 120 21.13 7.65 13.08
CA PRO A 120 21.43 8.99 12.59
C PRO A 120 22.89 9.16 12.10
N PRO A 121 23.17 10.06 11.14
CA PRO A 121 24.53 10.33 10.63
C PRO A 121 25.58 10.69 11.68
N HIS A 122 25.17 11.24 12.82
CA HIS A 122 26.06 11.57 13.93
C HIS A 122 26.51 10.35 14.76
N CYS A 123 25.77 9.24 14.73
CA CYS A 123 26.18 7.99 15.37
C CYS A 123 27.34 7.32 14.61
N SER A 124 27.34 7.44 13.28
CA SER A 124 28.38 6.92 12.39
C SER A 124 29.64 7.79 12.30
N GLN A 125 29.90 8.67 13.29
CA GLN A 125 31.22 9.27 13.48
C GLN A 125 31.98 8.48 14.55
N PRO A 126 33.27 8.14 14.33
CA PRO A 126 34.06 7.46 15.36
C PRO A 126 34.09 8.33 16.62
N SER A 127 33.77 7.74 17.76
CA SER A 127 33.58 8.45 19.02
C SER A 127 34.84 9.25 19.38
N GLN A 128 34.76 10.58 19.33
CA GLN A 128 35.69 11.40 20.08
C GLN A 128 35.52 11.00 21.55
N PRO A 129 36.59 10.66 22.28
CA PRO A 129 36.47 10.14 23.64
C PRO A 129 35.76 11.18 24.49
N LEU A 130 34.58 10.80 25.01
CA LEU A 130 33.72 11.68 25.80
C LEU A 130 34.55 12.28 26.93
N ARG A 131 34.76 13.60 26.89
CA ARG A 131 35.25 14.34 28.04
C ARG A 131 34.16 14.28 29.10
N PHE A 132 34.30 13.32 30.01
CA PHE A 132 33.54 13.28 31.25
C PHE A 132 33.57 14.67 31.87
N LEU A 133 32.39 15.26 32.09
CA LEU A 133 32.24 16.41 32.96
C LEU A 133 32.74 16.00 34.34
N GLU A 134 33.79 16.66 34.84
CA GLU A 134 34.28 16.43 36.18
C GLU A 134 33.16 16.75 37.17
N PRO A 135 32.84 15.86 38.13
CA PRO A 135 31.78 16.11 39.10
C PRO A 135 32.21 17.27 40.00
N GLN A 136 31.51 18.40 39.89
CA GLN A 136 31.71 19.50 40.84
C GLN A 136 31.44 19.00 42.28
N PRO A 137 32.28 19.38 43.25
CA PRO A 137 32.04 19.01 44.64
C PRO A 137 30.76 19.68 45.13
N ARG A 138 29.93 18.92 45.85
CA ARG A 138 28.78 19.49 46.57
C ARG A 138 29.28 20.53 47.57
N GLN A 139 28.56 21.64 47.67
CA GLN A 139 28.60 22.53 48.82
C GLN A 139 27.20 22.50 49.45
N ASP A 140 27.15 22.49 50.78
CA ASP A 140 25.93 22.25 51.54
C ASP A 140 25.08 23.52 51.70
N GLU A 141 23.79 23.32 51.99
CA GLU A 141 22.79 24.36 52.29
C GLU A 141 23.10 25.12 53.61
N PRO A 142 22.52 26.32 53.83
CA PRO A 142 23.23 27.43 54.48
C PRO A 142 23.16 27.49 56.01
N GLY A 143 24.03 28.33 56.58
CA GLY A 143 24.00 28.75 57.98
C GLY A 143 24.50 30.19 58.18
N ASP A 144 23.55 31.10 58.37
CA ASP A 144 23.56 32.34 59.18
C ASP A 144 24.58 33.50 59.01
N GLU A 145 24.01 34.70 59.18
CA GLU A 145 24.58 36.00 59.63
C GLU A 145 25.38 36.95 58.68
N GLU A 146 24.70 38.07 58.37
CA GLU A 146 25.16 39.48 58.39
C GLU A 146 26.09 40.11 57.31
N ALA A 147 25.42 40.86 56.41
CA ALA A 147 25.47 42.34 56.32
C ALA A 147 26.25 43.07 55.18
N LEU A 148 25.76 44.31 54.92
CA LEU A 148 26.21 45.35 53.97
C LEU A 148 25.91 45.03 52.48
N GLN A 149 25.11 45.81 51.75
CA GLN A 149 25.34 47.19 51.24
C GLN A 149 26.53 47.24 50.24
N GLU A 150 26.41 47.81 49.04
CA GLU A 150 25.58 48.93 48.58
C GLU A 150 25.23 48.85 47.06
N ASP A 151 24.26 49.66 46.61
CA ASP A 151 24.09 50.35 45.29
C ASP A 151 24.58 49.71 43.94
N GLY A 152 23.91 49.81 42.79
CA GLY A 152 22.66 50.50 42.41
C GLY A 152 22.52 50.55 40.86
N GLY A 153 21.30 50.66 40.32
CA GLY A 153 21.09 50.73 38.86
C GLY A 153 19.63 50.51 38.44
N GLU A 154 18.95 51.59 38.06
CA GLU A 154 17.51 51.62 37.71
C GLU A 154 17.24 51.44 36.20
N ALA A 155 15.95 51.49 35.84
CA ALA A 155 15.31 51.54 34.51
C ALA A 155 15.05 50.20 33.79
N GLN A 156 13.86 49.94 33.24
CA GLN A 156 12.64 50.77 33.23
C GLN A 156 11.36 49.92 33.04
N GLU A 157 10.24 50.41 33.58
CA GLU A 157 8.90 49.80 33.52
C GLU A 157 8.06 50.40 32.36
N GLU A 158 7.26 49.58 31.68
CA GLU A 158 5.90 49.87 31.17
C GLU A 158 5.13 48.52 31.31
N ASP A 159 4.04 48.34 32.08
CA ASP A 159 2.68 48.93 32.05
C ASP A 159 1.92 48.67 30.72
N VAL A 160 0.62 48.35 30.62
CA VAL A 160 -0.51 48.07 31.56
C VAL A 160 -1.60 47.28 30.74
N GLU A 161 -2.70 46.62 31.15
CA GLU A 161 -3.53 46.30 32.35
C GLU A 161 -3.91 44.79 32.23
N ILE A 162 -4.05 43.93 33.25
CA ILE A 162 -5.10 43.77 34.30
C ILE A 162 -6.46 43.19 33.80
N LEU A 163 -7.08 42.38 34.67
CA LEU A 163 -8.43 41.76 34.73
C LEU A 163 -8.47 40.25 34.41
N GLU A 164 -9.00 39.33 35.22
CA GLU A 164 -9.39 39.24 36.64
C GLU A 164 -10.04 37.84 36.80
N GLU A 165 -9.62 37.05 37.81
CA GLU A 165 -10.41 36.03 38.55
C GLU A 165 -10.99 34.80 37.76
N GLU A 166 -11.30 33.63 38.35
CA GLU A 166 -11.43 33.22 39.77
C GLU A 166 -10.95 31.75 39.97
N ASP A 167 -10.90 31.27 41.23
CA ASP A 167 -10.19 30.06 41.69
C ASP A 167 -10.68 28.68 41.17
N SER A 168 -9.75 27.72 41.10
CA SER A 168 -9.96 26.36 41.66
C SER A 168 -8.63 25.59 41.84
N GLU A 169 -8.25 25.29 43.08
CA GLU A 169 -7.06 24.49 43.45
C GLU A 169 -7.34 22.95 43.42
N GLU A 170 -6.27 22.16 43.62
CA GLU A 170 -6.27 20.73 44.00
C GLU A 170 -6.94 19.69 43.05
N GLU A 171 -6.32 19.38 41.90
CA GLU A 171 -6.42 18.01 41.33
C GLU A 171 -5.16 17.55 40.54
N GLU A 172 -3.97 17.84 41.05
CA GLU A 172 -2.72 17.22 40.61
C GLU A 172 -2.40 15.99 41.47
N GLY A 173 -2.42 14.80 40.85
CA GLY A 173 -2.05 13.55 41.54
C GLY A 173 -2.62 12.24 40.97
N LEU A 174 -3.56 12.28 40.02
CA LEU A 174 -4.27 11.07 39.55
C LEU A 174 -4.42 10.91 38.02
N LYS A 175 -3.76 11.74 37.21
CA LYS A 175 -3.97 11.79 35.74
C LYS A 175 -3.06 10.84 34.92
N ASP A 176 -1.90 10.46 35.43
CA ASP A 176 -0.86 9.66 34.73
C ASP A 176 -1.22 8.18 34.44
N PHE A 177 -2.38 7.69 34.88
CA PHE A 177 -2.75 6.26 34.82
C PHE A 177 -4.01 5.95 33.99
N MET A 178 -4.47 6.89 33.16
CA MET A 178 -5.55 6.65 32.21
C MET A 178 -5.04 6.68 30.77
N ALA A 179 -5.55 5.79 29.92
CA ALA A 179 -5.32 5.86 28.47
C ALA A 179 -5.82 7.23 27.93
N PRO A 180 -5.15 7.82 26.92
CA PRO A 180 -5.49 9.15 26.43
C PRO A 180 -6.95 9.19 25.96
N LEU A 181 -7.76 9.96 26.70
CA LEU A 181 -9.12 10.26 26.30
C LEU A 181 -9.06 11.23 25.12
N ALA A 182 -9.51 10.76 23.96
CA ALA A 182 -9.58 11.51 22.71
C ALA A 182 -9.98 12.99 22.97
N LYS A 183 -9.02 13.90 22.76
CA LYS A 183 -9.23 15.35 22.91
C LYS A 183 -10.40 15.76 21.98
N ARG A 184 -11.07 16.88 22.28
CA ARG A 184 -12.21 17.40 21.48
C ARG A 184 -11.96 18.84 21.01
N ARG A 185 -10.73 19.12 20.57
CA ARG A 185 -10.30 20.46 20.19
C ARG A 185 -10.16 20.55 18.67
N CYS A 186 -11.09 21.25 18.03
CA CYS A 186 -11.01 21.51 16.60
C CYS A 186 -9.88 22.51 16.32
N ARG A 187 -8.75 22.06 15.75
CA ARG A 187 -7.75 22.96 15.16
C ARG A 187 -8.25 23.44 13.79
N GLU A 188 -8.02 24.71 13.47
CA GLU A 188 -8.36 25.29 12.15
C GLU A 188 -7.32 24.96 11.05
N ALA A 189 -6.15 24.44 11.44
CA ALA A 189 -5.06 24.09 10.56
C ALA A 189 -4.53 22.67 10.85
N VAL A 190 -3.91 22.06 9.84
CA VAL A 190 -3.27 20.73 9.91
C VAL A 190 -2.22 20.73 11.05
N PRO A 191 -2.26 19.77 12.00
CA PRO A 191 -1.23 19.64 13.02
C PRO A 191 0.15 19.38 12.39
N SER A 192 1.15 20.14 12.80
CA SER A 192 2.55 19.94 12.42
C SER A 192 3.38 19.51 13.63
N TRP A 193 4.45 18.74 13.42
CA TRP A 193 5.24 18.16 14.52
C TRP A 193 5.86 19.23 15.45
N ASP A 194 6.11 20.42 14.92
CA ASP A 194 6.63 21.61 15.59
C ASP A 194 5.55 22.49 16.26
N SER A 195 4.26 22.17 16.07
CA SER A 195 3.11 22.82 16.73
C SER A 195 2.32 21.90 17.67
N LEU A 196 2.91 20.75 18.01
CA LEU A 196 2.46 19.86 19.08
C LEU A 196 3.25 20.11 20.36
N ARG A 197 2.67 19.71 21.49
CA ARG A 197 3.34 19.65 22.79
C ARG A 197 3.94 18.26 23.02
N ASP A 198 4.87 18.14 23.97
CA ASP A 198 5.41 16.84 24.40
C ASP A 198 4.33 15.92 25.02
N ASP A 199 3.15 16.44 25.39
CA ASP A 199 1.96 15.67 25.84
C ASP A 199 0.98 15.28 24.71
N GLU A 200 1.24 15.68 23.46
CA GLU A 200 0.28 15.55 22.35
C GLU A 200 0.68 14.46 21.34
N ASP A 201 -0.16 13.42 21.24
CA ASP A 201 0.01 12.38 20.21
C ASP A 201 -0.30 12.96 18.81
N ALA A 202 0.73 12.95 17.97
CA ALA A 202 0.68 13.51 16.62
C ALA A 202 -0.31 12.79 15.69
N LEU A 203 -0.60 11.52 15.93
CA LEU A 203 -1.57 10.74 15.15
C LEU A 203 -3.00 11.03 15.63
N ASP A 204 -3.22 11.13 16.94
CA ASP A 204 -4.56 11.41 17.50
C ASP A 204 -5.08 12.79 17.06
N GLU A 205 -4.25 13.84 17.18
CA GLU A 205 -4.57 15.20 16.73
C GLU A 205 -4.78 15.26 15.19
N MET A 206 -3.99 14.52 14.41
CA MET A 206 -4.15 14.43 12.95
C MET A 206 -5.45 13.73 12.54
N LEU A 207 -5.79 12.62 13.21
CA LEU A 207 -7.05 11.91 12.99
C LEU A 207 -8.27 12.74 13.44
N GLN A 208 -8.15 13.49 14.54
CA GLN A 208 -9.16 14.47 14.96
C GLN A 208 -9.40 15.54 13.88
N TYR A 209 -8.32 16.15 13.38
CA TYR A 209 -8.39 17.18 12.32
C TYR A 209 -9.06 16.61 11.07
N LEU A 210 -8.53 15.50 10.52
CA LEU A 210 -9.06 14.85 9.31
C LEU A 210 -10.52 14.42 9.46
N GLY A 211 -10.90 13.88 10.61
CA GLY A 211 -12.29 13.48 10.89
C GLY A 211 -13.27 14.66 10.97
N THR A 212 -12.76 15.89 11.10
CA THR A 212 -13.58 17.12 11.18
C THR A 212 -13.58 17.89 9.86
N THR A 213 -12.44 18.00 9.18
CA THR A 213 -12.32 18.71 7.89
C THR A 213 -12.71 17.88 6.67
N SER A 214 -12.59 16.55 6.77
CA SER A 214 -12.88 15.58 5.69
C SER A 214 -13.87 14.50 6.15
N PRO A 215 -15.18 14.81 6.24
CA PRO A 215 -16.22 13.85 6.61
C PRO A 215 -16.28 12.60 5.70
N GLU A 216 -15.78 12.70 4.47
CA GLU A 216 -15.62 11.61 3.50
C GLU A 216 -14.58 10.55 3.91
N CYS A 217 -13.66 10.89 4.82
CA CYS A 217 -12.71 9.94 5.40
C CYS A 217 -13.31 9.10 6.55
N LEU A 218 -14.48 9.47 7.07
CA LEU A 218 -15.09 8.80 8.21
C LEU A 218 -15.55 7.37 7.87
N GLN A 219 -14.99 6.38 8.59
CA GLN A 219 -15.42 4.97 8.47
C GLN A 219 -16.91 4.77 8.80
N ARG A 220 -17.48 5.65 9.64
CA ARG A 220 -18.91 5.72 9.98
C ARG A 220 -19.28 7.18 10.18
N ALA A 221 -20.37 7.63 9.55
CA ALA A 221 -20.83 9.01 9.68
C ALA A 221 -21.06 9.41 11.15
N GLY A 222 -20.42 10.49 11.60
CA GLY A 222 -20.52 10.99 12.97
C GLY A 222 -19.65 10.29 14.02
N VAL A 223 -18.75 9.37 13.63
CA VAL A 223 -17.78 8.74 14.54
C VAL A 223 -16.37 9.28 14.25
N PRO A 224 -15.69 9.96 15.21
CA PRO A 224 -14.35 10.50 14.99
C PRO A 224 -13.30 9.43 14.65
N LEU A 225 -12.33 9.78 13.80
CA LEU A 225 -11.25 8.86 13.40
C LEU A 225 -10.26 8.54 14.54
N ASN A 226 -10.13 9.43 15.52
CA ASN A 226 -9.29 9.24 16.70
C ASN A 226 -10.00 8.45 17.83
N THR A 227 -11.18 7.88 17.56
CA THR A 227 -11.79 6.92 18.50
C THR A 227 -11.17 5.54 18.27
N PRO A 228 -10.58 4.88 19.28
CA PRO A 228 -9.99 3.55 19.10
C PRO A 228 -11.06 2.53 18.64
N PRO A 229 -10.69 1.56 17.78
CA PRO A 229 -11.61 0.53 17.33
C PRO A 229 -12.05 -0.34 18.51
N PRO A 230 -13.31 -0.82 18.55
CA PRO A 230 -13.77 -1.71 19.61
C PRO A 230 -13.00 -3.04 19.59
N PRO A 231 -12.82 -3.71 20.75
CA PRO A 231 -12.10 -4.97 20.84
C PRO A 231 -12.69 -6.04 19.90
N PRO A 232 -11.85 -6.94 19.34
CA PRO A 232 -12.34 -8.08 18.57
C PRO A 232 -13.31 -8.92 19.41
N GLY A 233 -14.44 -9.35 18.86
CA GLY A 233 -15.53 -10.00 19.62
C GLY A 233 -15.21 -11.36 20.30
N CYS A 234 -13.95 -11.81 20.27
CA CYS A 234 -13.42 -12.91 21.06
C CYS A 234 -12.62 -12.47 22.30
N VAL A 235 -12.46 -11.16 22.50
CA VAL A 235 -11.81 -10.49 23.63
C VAL A 235 -12.87 -9.69 24.38
N SER A 236 -12.97 -9.88 25.69
CA SER A 236 -13.79 -9.02 26.55
C SER A 236 -13.04 -7.76 26.97
N GLU A 237 -13.76 -6.66 27.22
CA GLU A 237 -13.22 -5.40 27.76
C GLU A 237 -12.31 -5.65 28.98
N LYS A 238 -12.65 -6.61 29.85
CA LYS A 238 -11.79 -6.99 30.96
C LYS A 238 -10.43 -7.54 30.50
N GLN A 239 -10.41 -8.44 29.53
CA GLN A 239 -9.14 -9.03 29.04
C GLN A 239 -8.27 -7.99 28.33
N GLU A 240 -8.89 -7.03 27.66
CA GLU A 240 -8.21 -5.86 27.07
C GLU A 240 -7.57 -4.98 28.15
N ASN A 241 -8.34 -4.60 29.17
CA ASN A 241 -7.83 -3.86 30.33
C ASN A 241 -6.74 -4.64 31.11
N ASP A 242 -6.91 -5.95 31.32
CA ASP A 242 -5.91 -6.82 31.96
C ASP A 242 -4.58 -6.84 31.15
N VAL A 243 -4.64 -6.72 29.81
CA VAL A 243 -3.45 -6.63 28.94
C VAL A 243 -2.82 -5.23 28.96
N ILE A 244 -3.62 -4.16 28.89
CA ILE A 244 -3.13 -2.77 28.97
C ILE A 244 -2.40 -2.55 30.29
N ASN A 245 -3.01 -2.95 31.42
CA ASN A 245 -2.40 -2.86 32.75
C ASN A 245 -1.11 -3.69 32.86
N ALA A 246 -1.02 -4.85 32.21
CA ALA A 246 0.20 -5.65 32.20
C ALA A 246 1.35 -4.99 31.42
N ILE A 247 1.06 -4.33 30.30
CA ILE A 247 2.05 -3.60 29.49
C ILE A 247 2.52 -2.34 30.22
N LEU A 248 1.61 -1.52 30.74
CA LEU A 248 1.94 -0.34 31.53
C LEU A 248 2.79 -0.70 32.75
N LYS A 249 2.39 -1.75 33.49
CA LYS A 249 3.16 -2.26 34.61
C LYS A 249 4.57 -2.69 34.20
N GLN A 250 4.71 -3.45 33.11
CA GLN A 250 6.03 -3.88 32.63
C GLN A 250 6.91 -2.66 32.27
N HIS A 251 6.35 -1.66 31.60
CA HIS A 251 7.06 -0.41 31.29
C HIS A 251 7.53 0.33 32.56
N THR A 252 6.68 0.42 33.59
CA THR A 252 7.08 0.98 34.89
C THR A 252 8.19 0.16 35.55
N GLU A 253 8.09 -1.18 35.59
CA GLU A 253 9.12 -2.06 36.16
C GLU A 253 10.45 -1.99 35.39
N GLU A 254 10.43 -1.83 34.06
CA GLU A 254 11.62 -1.63 33.22
C GLU A 254 12.26 -0.25 33.42
N LYS A 255 11.46 0.82 33.53
CA LYS A 255 11.94 2.18 33.86
C LYS A 255 12.57 2.23 35.26
N ASP A 256 11.88 1.69 36.26
CA ASP A 256 12.37 1.51 37.64
C ASP A 256 13.71 0.75 37.66
N PHE A 257 13.82 -0.31 36.86
CA PHE A 257 15.04 -1.11 36.76
C PHE A 257 16.18 -0.31 36.11
N ALA A 258 15.92 0.37 34.99
CA ALA A 258 16.90 1.19 34.30
C ALA A 258 17.44 2.31 35.21
N GLU A 259 16.56 3.12 35.81
CA GLU A 259 16.95 4.21 36.71
C GLU A 259 17.78 3.73 37.90
N ARG A 260 17.40 2.59 38.52
CA ARG A 260 18.13 2.03 39.67
C ARG A 260 19.42 1.29 39.30
N ARG A 261 19.62 0.88 38.05
CA ARG A 261 20.78 0.07 37.62
C ARG A 261 21.76 0.77 36.68
N ASN A 262 21.43 1.93 36.12
CA ASN A 262 22.30 2.69 35.21
C ASN A 262 23.69 3.00 35.81
N ASN A 263 23.76 3.17 37.14
CA ASN A 263 24.99 3.42 37.89
C ASN A 263 25.64 2.17 38.52
N ASP A 264 25.09 0.97 38.31
CA ASP A 264 25.67 -0.27 38.83
C ASP A 264 26.86 -0.71 37.96
N LEU A 265 28.05 -0.77 38.57
CA LEU A 265 29.29 -1.18 37.89
C LEU A 265 29.20 -2.57 37.26
N ASN A 266 28.33 -3.45 37.76
CA ASN A 266 28.13 -4.80 37.23
C ASN A 266 27.18 -4.84 36.02
N MET A 267 26.46 -3.74 35.74
CA MET A 267 25.54 -3.58 34.62
C MET A 267 26.15 -2.77 33.47
N ARG A 268 27.32 -2.15 33.68
CA ARG A 268 28.10 -1.51 32.61
C ARG A 268 28.77 -2.58 31.76
N ALA A 269 28.27 -2.77 30.55
CA ALA A 269 29.02 -3.44 29.50
C ALA A 269 30.33 -2.69 29.23
N MET A 270 31.37 -3.41 28.74
CA MET A 270 32.46 -2.73 28.06
C MET A 270 31.92 -2.04 26.81
N GLU A 271 32.42 -0.84 26.51
CA GLU A 271 32.19 -0.18 25.23
C GLU A 271 32.67 -1.13 24.11
N GLN A 272 31.74 -1.62 23.29
CA GLN A 272 32.07 -2.37 22.10
C GLN A 272 32.28 -1.38 20.97
N GLU A 273 33.47 -1.39 20.36
CA GLU A 273 33.72 -0.65 19.12
C GLU A 273 32.70 -1.08 18.06
N GLU A 274 32.16 -0.11 17.31
CA GLU A 274 31.17 -0.39 16.26
C GLU A 274 31.78 -1.36 15.23
N PRO A 275 31.15 -2.50 14.94
CA PRO A 275 31.72 -3.49 14.03
C PRO A 275 31.83 -2.92 12.62
N ALA A 276 33.06 -2.74 12.14
CA ALA A 276 33.36 -2.05 10.90
C ALA A 276 32.48 -2.54 9.71
N PRO A 277 31.86 -1.63 8.93
CA PRO A 277 30.85 -1.98 7.95
C PRO A 277 31.43 -2.84 6.82
N GLN A 278 31.06 -4.12 6.79
CA GLN A 278 31.54 -5.07 5.79
C GLN A 278 30.78 -4.90 4.47
N MET A 279 31.51 -4.79 3.35
CA MET A 279 30.88 -4.72 2.03
C MET A 279 30.17 -6.04 1.66
N PRO A 280 29.04 -5.99 0.94
CA PRO A 280 28.30 -7.18 0.53
C PRO A 280 29.12 -8.15 -0.32
N GLN A 281 29.34 -9.36 0.18
CA GLN A 281 30.10 -10.41 -0.52
C GLN A 281 29.37 -11.03 -1.73
N SER A 282 28.15 -10.58 -2.04
CA SER A 282 27.31 -11.08 -3.15
C SER A 282 26.30 -10.02 -3.57
N ALA A 283 25.98 -10.00 -4.87
CA ALA A 283 24.93 -9.15 -5.44
C ALA A 283 23.51 -9.48 -4.90
N PHE A 284 23.34 -10.59 -4.18
CA PHE A 284 22.08 -11.01 -3.53
C PHE A 284 22.16 -11.01 -1.99
N TYR A 285 23.23 -10.43 -1.41
CA TYR A 285 23.51 -10.52 0.03
C TYR A 285 22.36 -10.01 0.91
N TYR A 286 21.82 -8.82 0.64
CA TYR A 286 20.75 -8.24 1.46
C TYR A 286 19.42 -8.94 1.24
N CYS A 287 19.14 -9.43 0.03
CA CYS A 287 17.97 -10.28 -0.24
C CYS A 287 18.04 -11.56 0.61
N ARG A 288 19.18 -12.25 0.63
CA ARG A 288 19.41 -13.44 1.44
C ARG A 288 19.29 -13.15 2.95
N LEU A 289 19.76 -11.99 3.40
CA LEU A 289 19.63 -11.54 4.79
C LEU A 289 18.16 -11.28 5.17
N LEU A 290 17.39 -10.56 4.35
CA LEU A 290 15.96 -10.33 4.56
C LEU A 290 15.17 -11.65 4.56
N LEU A 291 15.42 -12.55 3.61
CA LEU A 291 14.81 -13.89 3.57
C LEU A 291 15.17 -14.73 4.82
N ASN A 292 16.33 -14.51 5.44
CA ASN A 292 16.70 -15.16 6.70
C ASN A 292 15.95 -14.55 7.89
N ILE A 293 15.86 -13.22 7.99
CA ILE A 293 15.12 -12.50 9.03
C ILE A 293 13.62 -12.85 8.99
N LEU A 294 13.04 -12.99 7.79
CA LEU A 294 11.66 -13.46 7.58
C LEU A 294 11.47 -14.97 7.79
N GLY A 295 12.53 -15.71 8.13
CA GLY A 295 12.52 -17.16 8.35
C GLY A 295 12.27 -18.00 7.09
N MET A 296 12.28 -17.41 5.89
CA MET A 296 11.96 -18.12 4.63
C MET A 296 13.04 -19.14 4.23
N ASN A 297 14.27 -18.98 4.75
CA ASN A 297 15.35 -19.95 4.62
C ASN A 297 15.32 -21.09 5.65
N SER A 298 14.31 -21.14 6.54
CA SER A 298 14.18 -22.20 7.55
C SER A 298 13.63 -23.50 6.97
N TRP A 299 13.89 -24.62 7.66
CA TRP A 299 13.37 -25.92 7.27
C TRP A 299 11.84 -25.98 7.36
N GLU A 300 11.22 -25.31 8.34
CA GLU A 300 9.76 -25.28 8.51
C GLU A 300 9.05 -24.59 7.33
N LYS A 301 9.72 -23.63 6.65
CA LYS A 301 9.15 -22.92 5.49
C LYS A 301 9.31 -23.68 4.18
N ARG A 302 10.21 -24.68 4.07
CA ARG A 302 10.49 -25.39 2.81
C ARG A 302 9.26 -26.11 2.22
N SER A 303 8.22 -26.39 2.99
CA SER A 303 6.96 -26.93 2.46
C SER A 303 6.14 -25.94 1.63
N SER A 304 6.18 -24.65 1.95
CA SER A 304 5.42 -23.59 1.27
C SER A 304 6.27 -22.66 0.39
N PHE A 305 7.54 -22.48 0.74
CA PHE A 305 8.47 -21.60 0.03
C PHE A 305 9.32 -22.42 -0.94
N HIS A 306 9.24 -22.10 -2.23
CA HIS A 306 9.93 -22.79 -3.33
C HIS A 306 10.51 -21.79 -4.34
N LEU A 307 11.42 -22.24 -5.21
CA LEU A 307 11.94 -21.44 -6.32
C LEU A 307 11.03 -21.56 -7.56
N LEU A 308 11.04 -20.53 -8.40
CA LEU A 308 10.44 -20.56 -9.74
C LEU A 308 11.51 -20.85 -10.80
N LYS A 309 11.27 -21.88 -11.60
CA LYS A 309 12.13 -22.31 -12.71
C LYS A 309 12.19 -21.24 -13.80
N LYS A 310 13.25 -20.44 -13.78
CA LYS A 310 13.60 -19.41 -14.76
C LYS A 310 13.55 -19.96 -16.21
N ASN A 311 12.65 -19.44 -17.06
CA ASN A 311 12.58 -19.73 -18.51
C ASN A 311 11.61 -18.78 -19.26
N GLU A 312 11.66 -18.74 -20.60
CA GLU A 312 10.80 -17.85 -21.41
C GLU A 312 9.29 -18.00 -21.17
N LYS A 313 8.78 -19.21 -20.89
CA LYS A 313 7.34 -19.42 -20.67
C LYS A 313 6.93 -18.78 -19.34
N LEU A 314 7.78 -18.82 -18.31
CA LEU A 314 7.56 -18.07 -17.07
C LEU A 314 7.48 -16.56 -17.37
N LEU A 315 8.41 -16.02 -18.15
CA LEU A 315 8.40 -14.59 -18.53
C LEU A 315 7.10 -14.18 -19.25
N ARG A 316 6.63 -15.00 -20.20
CA ARG A 316 5.38 -14.77 -20.92
C ARG A 316 4.15 -14.87 -20.01
N GLU A 317 4.14 -15.81 -19.08
CA GLU A 317 3.03 -15.97 -18.13
C GLU A 317 3.02 -14.88 -17.06
N LEU A 318 4.18 -14.39 -16.60
CA LEU A 318 4.31 -13.20 -15.74
C LEU A 318 3.85 -11.92 -16.45
N LYS A 319 4.29 -11.66 -17.70
CA LYS A 319 3.77 -10.54 -18.51
C LYS A 319 2.25 -10.64 -18.69
N ASN A 320 1.72 -11.83 -18.93
CA ASN A 320 0.27 -12.03 -19.05
C ASN A 320 -0.47 -11.76 -17.73
N LEU A 321 0.06 -12.26 -16.61
CA LEU A 321 -0.49 -12.02 -15.26
C LEU A 321 -0.48 -10.53 -14.90
N ASP A 322 0.62 -9.81 -15.16
CA ASP A 322 0.70 -8.36 -14.91
C ASP A 322 -0.24 -7.55 -15.80
N SER A 323 -0.62 -8.07 -16.98
CA SER A 323 -1.62 -7.45 -17.87
C SER A 323 -3.09 -7.68 -17.45
N ARG A 324 -3.38 -8.58 -16.49
CA ARG A 324 -4.75 -8.86 -16.04
C ARG A 324 -5.25 -7.76 -15.09
N GLN A 325 -6.47 -7.28 -15.32
CA GLN A 325 -7.17 -6.44 -14.35
C GLN A 325 -7.35 -7.20 -13.03
N CYS A 326 -7.19 -6.51 -11.91
CA CYS A 326 -7.34 -7.04 -10.55
C CYS A 326 -8.65 -6.62 -9.87
N ARG A 327 -9.38 -5.65 -10.45
CA ARG A 327 -10.63 -5.09 -9.93
C ARG A 327 -11.76 -5.24 -10.93
N GLU A 328 -12.98 -5.31 -10.42
CA GLU A 328 -14.21 -5.25 -11.22
C GLU A 328 -14.39 -3.84 -11.79
N THR A 329 -14.25 -3.71 -13.11
CA THR A 329 -14.35 -2.43 -13.82
C THR A 329 -15.77 -2.17 -14.34
N HIS A 330 -16.32 -0.99 -14.08
CA HIS A 330 -17.68 -0.60 -14.47
C HIS A 330 -17.71 0.74 -15.21
N LYS A 331 -18.56 0.82 -16.23
CA LYS A 331 -18.86 2.04 -17.00
C LYS A 331 -20.33 2.38 -16.82
N ILE A 332 -20.64 3.61 -16.43
CA ILE A 332 -22.00 4.02 -16.06
C ILE A 332 -22.29 5.39 -16.67
N ALA A 333 -23.28 5.47 -17.56
CA ALA A 333 -23.69 6.73 -18.16
C ALA A 333 -24.49 7.57 -17.17
N VAL A 334 -24.27 8.89 -17.16
CA VAL A 334 -25.03 9.86 -16.35
C VAL A 334 -25.54 10.95 -17.28
N PHE A 335 -26.86 11.05 -17.41
CA PHE A 335 -27.54 12.05 -18.22
C PHE A 335 -28.21 13.11 -17.33
N TYR A 336 -28.22 14.37 -17.80
CA TYR A 336 -28.97 15.46 -17.19
C TYR A 336 -30.07 15.94 -18.15
N VAL A 337 -31.33 15.89 -17.69
CA VAL A 337 -32.52 16.32 -18.42
C VAL A 337 -33.16 17.50 -17.68
N ALA A 338 -32.99 18.71 -18.22
CA ALA A 338 -33.57 19.93 -17.67
C ALA A 338 -35.10 19.98 -17.89
N GLU A 339 -35.80 20.87 -17.16
CA GLU A 339 -37.22 21.10 -17.37
C GLU A 339 -37.53 21.48 -18.83
N GLY A 340 -38.51 20.79 -19.42
CA GLY A 340 -38.99 21.05 -20.78
C GLY A 340 -38.23 20.33 -21.90
N GLN A 341 -37.09 19.69 -21.61
CA GLN A 341 -36.33 18.94 -22.61
C GLN A 341 -37.02 17.61 -22.95
N GLU A 342 -37.51 17.48 -24.19
CA GLU A 342 -38.11 16.24 -24.72
C GLU A 342 -37.28 15.56 -25.83
N ASP A 343 -36.23 16.21 -26.36
CA ASP A 343 -35.46 15.72 -27.50
C ASP A 343 -34.01 15.33 -27.15
N LYS A 344 -33.49 14.38 -27.92
CA LYS A 344 -32.14 13.82 -27.76
C LYS A 344 -31.02 14.86 -27.94
N HIS A 345 -31.21 15.89 -28.75
CA HIS A 345 -30.17 16.85 -29.07
C HIS A 345 -29.99 17.85 -27.93
N SER A 346 -31.08 18.48 -27.45
CA SER A 346 -31.01 19.45 -26.34
C SER A 346 -30.35 18.85 -25.10
N ILE A 347 -30.80 17.66 -24.68
CA ILE A 347 -30.28 16.91 -23.52
C ILE A 347 -28.77 16.64 -23.63
N LEU A 348 -28.28 16.29 -24.82
CA LEU A 348 -26.86 15.97 -25.01
C LEU A 348 -25.99 17.19 -25.34
N SER A 349 -26.60 18.33 -25.71
CA SER A 349 -25.91 19.63 -25.79
C SER A 349 -25.74 20.33 -24.44
N ASN A 350 -26.37 19.85 -23.35
CA ASN A 350 -26.14 20.35 -22.00
C ASN A 350 -24.64 20.26 -21.61
N THR A 351 -24.10 21.35 -21.06
CA THR A 351 -22.71 21.49 -20.59
C THR A 351 -22.57 21.61 -19.06
N SER A 352 -23.68 21.89 -18.37
CA SER A 352 -23.82 21.92 -16.91
C SER A 352 -25.24 21.49 -16.55
N GLY A 353 -25.45 21.07 -15.29
CA GLY A 353 -26.79 20.92 -14.73
C GLY A 353 -27.16 21.99 -13.71
N SER A 354 -28.18 21.70 -12.91
CA SER A 354 -28.53 22.48 -11.71
C SER A 354 -27.53 22.23 -10.57
N GLN A 355 -27.57 23.05 -9.52
CA GLN A 355 -26.71 22.88 -8.35
C GLN A 355 -26.88 21.48 -7.73
N ALA A 356 -28.12 21.06 -7.45
CA ALA A 356 -28.40 19.75 -6.86
C ALA A 356 -27.93 18.57 -7.75
N TYR A 357 -27.94 18.72 -9.08
CA TYR A 357 -27.33 17.74 -9.98
C TYR A 357 -25.81 17.69 -9.85
N GLU A 358 -25.14 18.84 -9.84
CA GLU A 358 -23.68 18.90 -9.72
C GLU A 358 -23.22 18.41 -8.33
N ASP A 359 -23.98 18.71 -7.27
CA ASP A 359 -23.79 18.17 -5.91
C ASP A 359 -23.92 16.64 -5.90
N PHE A 360 -24.98 16.09 -6.50
CA PHE A 360 -25.16 14.64 -6.66
C PHE A 360 -24.01 13.99 -7.46
N VAL A 361 -23.58 14.62 -8.56
CA VAL A 361 -22.47 14.16 -9.39
C VAL A 361 -21.16 14.17 -8.61
N SER A 362 -20.91 15.17 -7.76
CA SER A 362 -19.74 15.20 -6.87
C SER A 362 -19.77 14.05 -5.84
N GLY A 363 -20.95 13.69 -5.33
CA GLY A 363 -21.12 12.56 -4.42
C GLY A 363 -20.94 11.18 -5.08
N LEU A 364 -20.95 11.07 -6.41
CA LEU A 364 -20.73 9.80 -7.12
C LEU A 364 -19.27 9.32 -7.03
N GLY A 365 -18.29 10.20 -6.90
CA GLY A 365 -16.88 9.85 -6.77
C GLY A 365 -15.96 11.05 -6.93
N TRP A 366 -14.65 10.84 -6.76
CA TRP A 366 -13.66 11.90 -6.91
C TRP A 366 -13.61 12.40 -8.37
N GLU A 367 -13.69 13.71 -8.58
CA GLU A 367 -13.53 14.32 -9.91
C GLU A 367 -12.06 14.18 -10.35
N VAL A 368 -11.79 13.34 -11.36
CA VAL A 368 -10.41 13.04 -11.81
C VAL A 368 -10.08 13.71 -13.14
N ASN A 369 -8.85 14.21 -13.28
CA ASN A 369 -8.34 14.75 -14.54
C ASN A 369 -7.99 13.62 -15.53
N LEU A 370 -8.67 13.58 -16.68
CA LEU A 370 -8.54 12.49 -17.65
C LEU A 370 -7.16 12.40 -18.32
N THR A 371 -6.39 13.48 -18.39
CA THR A 371 -5.02 13.41 -18.93
C THR A 371 -4.11 12.63 -17.99
N ASN A 372 -4.21 12.88 -16.68
CA ASN A 372 -3.27 12.38 -15.66
C ASN A 372 -3.77 11.16 -14.86
N HIS A 373 -5.05 10.80 -14.94
CA HIS A 373 -5.65 9.71 -14.17
C HIS A 373 -5.00 8.33 -14.46
N CYS A 374 -4.60 7.58 -13.43
CA CYS A 374 -3.89 6.29 -13.59
C CYS A 374 -4.76 5.02 -13.39
N GLY A 375 -6.07 5.16 -13.14
CA GLY A 375 -7.01 4.04 -13.01
C GLY A 375 -7.75 3.70 -14.31
N PHE A 376 -8.86 2.98 -14.17
CA PHE A 376 -9.72 2.54 -15.26
C PHE A 376 -10.41 3.70 -15.99
N MET A 377 -9.95 3.98 -17.21
CA MET A 377 -10.41 5.07 -18.07
C MET A 377 -11.84 4.90 -18.66
N GLY A 378 -12.52 3.76 -18.52
CA GLY A 378 -13.85 3.50 -19.13
C GLY A 378 -13.91 3.50 -20.68
N GLY A 379 -12.79 3.76 -21.37
CA GLY A 379 -12.76 4.06 -22.81
C GLY A 379 -12.77 5.56 -23.15
N LEU A 380 -12.79 6.44 -22.14
CA LEU A 380 -12.47 7.86 -22.27
C LEU A 380 -10.99 8.07 -22.64
N GLN A 381 -10.66 9.24 -23.19
CA GLN A 381 -9.35 9.50 -23.78
C GLN A 381 -8.57 10.62 -23.07
N ARG A 382 -7.28 10.36 -22.79
CA ARG A 382 -6.34 11.32 -22.16
C ARG A 382 -6.14 12.62 -22.95
N ASN A 383 -6.42 12.58 -24.26
CA ASN A 383 -6.23 13.67 -25.21
C ASN A 383 -7.33 14.77 -25.15
N LYS A 384 -8.16 14.78 -24.10
CA LYS A 384 -9.23 15.75 -23.84
C LYS A 384 -10.44 15.68 -24.79
N SER A 385 -10.44 14.78 -25.79
CA SER A 385 -11.54 14.65 -26.77
C SER A 385 -12.86 14.14 -26.17
N THR A 386 -12.82 13.56 -24.97
CA THR A 386 -13.98 13.03 -24.23
C THR A 386 -14.28 13.79 -22.93
N GLY A 387 -13.71 14.99 -22.75
CA GLY A 387 -13.80 15.78 -21.52
C GLY A 387 -12.43 16.08 -20.90
N LEU A 388 -12.40 17.02 -19.95
CA LEU A 388 -11.21 17.31 -19.14
C LEU A 388 -11.19 16.48 -17.84
N THR A 389 -12.36 16.32 -17.23
CA THR A 389 -12.59 15.68 -15.94
C THR A 389 -13.86 14.84 -15.96
N THR A 390 -14.04 13.97 -14.97
CA THR A 390 -15.28 13.24 -14.69
C THR A 390 -15.18 12.55 -13.31
N PRO A 391 -16.29 12.22 -12.63
CA PRO A 391 -16.24 11.43 -11.40
C PRO A 391 -15.72 10.02 -11.63
N TYR A 392 -14.90 9.56 -10.70
CA TYR A 392 -14.37 8.20 -10.62
C TYR A 392 -14.48 7.69 -9.19
N PHE A 393 -14.88 6.43 -9.03
CA PHE A 393 -14.94 5.76 -7.74
C PHE A 393 -14.14 4.46 -7.76
N ALA A 394 -13.44 4.16 -6.67
CA ALA A 394 -12.69 2.92 -6.52
C ALA A 394 -12.64 2.43 -5.08
N THR A 395 -12.41 1.13 -4.95
CA THR A 395 -12.16 0.41 -3.70
C THR A 395 -11.01 -0.59 -3.90
N SER A 396 -10.75 -1.45 -2.91
CA SER A 396 -9.86 -2.60 -3.05
C SER A 396 -10.22 -3.54 -4.20
N THR A 397 -11.50 -3.64 -4.57
CA THR A 397 -12.02 -4.68 -5.49
C THR A 397 -12.79 -4.15 -6.71
N VAL A 398 -13.12 -2.85 -6.76
CA VAL A 398 -13.99 -2.26 -7.79
C VAL A 398 -13.41 -0.94 -8.31
N GLU A 399 -13.57 -0.67 -9.61
CA GLU A 399 -13.38 0.65 -10.24
C GLU A 399 -14.62 1.03 -11.04
N VAL A 400 -15.02 2.30 -10.97
CA VAL A 400 -16.18 2.84 -11.69
C VAL A 400 -15.78 4.12 -12.40
N MET A 401 -15.89 4.13 -13.72
CA MET A 401 -15.80 5.33 -14.53
C MET A 401 -17.22 5.80 -14.87
N PHE A 402 -17.57 7.01 -14.43
CA PHE A 402 -18.81 7.64 -14.86
C PHE A 402 -18.61 8.35 -16.20
N HIS A 403 -19.55 8.16 -17.12
CA HIS A 403 -19.63 8.88 -18.38
C HIS A 403 -20.69 9.97 -18.20
N VAL A 404 -20.28 11.17 -17.81
CA VAL A 404 -21.21 12.27 -17.48
C VAL A 404 -21.46 13.15 -18.71
N SER A 405 -22.72 13.29 -19.13
CA SER A 405 -23.06 13.94 -20.40
C SER A 405 -22.68 15.42 -20.46
N THR A 406 -22.67 16.12 -19.33
CA THR A 406 -22.27 17.54 -19.20
C THR A 406 -20.76 17.75 -19.26
N ARG A 407 -19.96 16.79 -18.76
CA ARG A 407 -18.49 16.85 -18.75
C ARG A 407 -17.84 16.59 -20.12
N MET A 408 -18.59 16.04 -21.08
CA MET A 408 -18.13 15.81 -22.45
C MET A 408 -18.30 17.08 -23.32
N PRO A 409 -17.31 17.47 -24.13
CA PRO A 409 -17.33 18.74 -24.85
C PRO A 409 -18.37 18.77 -26.00
N PRO A 410 -19.02 19.93 -26.26
CA PRO A 410 -19.95 20.10 -27.38
C PRO A 410 -19.25 20.48 -28.71
N ASP A 411 -17.99 20.92 -28.68
CA ASP A 411 -17.36 21.82 -29.68
C ASP A 411 -16.91 21.17 -31.01
N SER A 412 -17.74 20.31 -31.61
CA SER A 412 -17.58 19.85 -32.99
C SER A 412 -18.91 19.32 -33.53
N ASP A 413 -19.16 19.39 -34.83
CA ASP A 413 -20.38 18.85 -35.46
C ASP A 413 -20.62 17.36 -35.16
N ASP A 414 -19.55 16.63 -34.85
CA ASP A 414 -19.54 15.20 -34.52
C ASP A 414 -19.62 14.93 -32.99
N SER A 415 -19.87 15.97 -32.16
CA SER A 415 -19.89 15.86 -30.69
C SER A 415 -21.01 14.98 -30.18
N LEU A 416 -22.21 15.07 -30.77
CA LEU A 416 -23.35 14.21 -30.45
C LEU A 416 -23.00 12.73 -30.67
N THR A 417 -22.38 12.41 -31.82
CA THR A 417 -21.89 11.06 -32.16
C THR A 417 -20.84 10.57 -31.16
N LYS A 418 -19.90 11.43 -30.77
CA LYS A 418 -18.85 11.13 -29.77
C LYS A 418 -19.46 10.86 -28.41
N LYS A 419 -20.33 11.74 -27.89
CA LYS A 419 -21.03 11.56 -26.60
C LYS A 419 -21.78 10.21 -26.58
N LEU A 420 -22.53 9.90 -27.64
CA LEU A 420 -23.26 8.63 -27.76
C LEU A 420 -22.38 7.39 -27.87
N ARG A 421 -21.16 7.49 -28.44
CA ARG A 421 -20.20 6.37 -28.53
C ARG A 421 -19.74 5.89 -27.14
N HIS A 422 -19.77 6.76 -26.14
CA HIS A 422 -19.49 6.42 -24.75
C HIS A 422 -20.81 6.15 -24.01
N LEU A 423 -21.66 7.17 -23.87
CA LEU A 423 -22.92 7.13 -23.11
C LEU A 423 -23.93 6.08 -23.56
N GLY A 424 -24.00 5.80 -24.88
CA GLY A 424 -25.01 4.91 -25.45
C GLY A 424 -24.58 3.44 -25.54
N ASN A 425 -23.34 3.14 -25.15
CA ASN A 425 -22.72 1.80 -25.12
C ASN A 425 -22.42 1.35 -23.68
N ASP A 426 -23.09 1.95 -22.70
CA ASP A 426 -23.08 1.53 -21.30
C ASP A 426 -24.35 0.75 -20.98
N GLU A 427 -24.24 -0.23 -20.08
CA GLU A 427 -25.35 -1.14 -19.76
C GLU A 427 -26.29 -0.58 -18.69
N VAL A 428 -25.79 0.40 -17.93
CA VAL A 428 -26.49 1.06 -16.82
C VAL A 428 -26.44 2.56 -17.01
N HIS A 429 -27.62 3.18 -17.08
CA HIS A 429 -27.81 4.62 -17.23
C HIS A 429 -28.40 5.21 -15.95
N ILE A 430 -27.77 6.23 -15.40
CA ILE A 430 -28.34 7.14 -14.41
C ILE A 430 -28.92 8.34 -15.17
N VAL A 431 -30.15 8.73 -14.89
CA VAL A 431 -30.81 9.89 -15.52
C VAL A 431 -31.31 10.83 -14.44
N TRP A 432 -30.69 12.00 -14.31
CA TRP A 432 -31.27 13.09 -13.54
C TRP A 432 -32.35 13.77 -14.38
N SER A 433 -33.56 13.91 -13.85
CA SER A 433 -34.66 14.56 -14.57
C SER A 433 -35.36 15.60 -13.70
N GLU A 434 -35.23 16.85 -14.12
CA GLU A 434 -35.96 18.00 -13.56
C GLU A 434 -37.29 18.22 -14.28
N HIS A 435 -37.66 17.29 -15.16
CA HIS A 435 -38.90 17.36 -15.91
C HIS A 435 -40.07 16.84 -15.06
N SER A 436 -41.19 17.57 -15.10
CA SER A 436 -42.41 17.29 -14.33
C SER A 436 -43.20 16.05 -14.76
N ARG A 437 -42.59 15.12 -15.52
CA ARG A 437 -43.19 13.92 -16.11
C ARG A 437 -42.17 12.77 -16.20
N ASP A 438 -42.68 11.54 -16.09
CA ASP A 438 -41.95 10.28 -16.20
C ASP A 438 -41.02 10.22 -17.44
N TYR A 439 -39.82 9.69 -17.24
CA TYR A 439 -38.77 9.67 -18.25
C TYR A 439 -39.03 8.54 -19.25
N ARG A 440 -39.33 8.94 -20.48
CA ARG A 440 -39.59 7.99 -21.58
C ARG A 440 -38.26 7.48 -22.12
N ARG A 441 -37.96 6.18 -21.93
CA ARG A 441 -36.77 5.48 -22.49
C ARG A 441 -36.53 5.73 -23.99
N GLY A 442 -37.58 6.07 -24.75
CA GLY A 442 -37.50 6.45 -26.16
C GLY A 442 -36.91 7.84 -26.46
N ILE A 443 -36.62 8.68 -25.46
CA ILE A 443 -36.01 10.02 -25.65
C ILE A 443 -34.53 9.88 -26.08
N ILE A 444 -33.77 9.00 -25.43
CA ILE A 444 -32.40 8.63 -25.85
C ILE A 444 -32.39 7.14 -26.24
N PRO A 445 -32.86 6.79 -27.46
CA PRO A 445 -32.87 5.42 -27.92
C PRO A 445 -31.42 4.90 -28.03
N THR A 446 -31.18 3.79 -27.36
CA THR A 446 -29.90 3.08 -27.21
C THR A 446 -30.18 1.58 -27.14
N GLU A 447 -29.28 0.76 -27.70
CA GLU A 447 -29.43 -0.70 -27.72
C GLU A 447 -28.98 -1.35 -26.41
N PHE A 448 -27.99 -0.73 -25.74
CA PHE A 448 -27.25 -1.29 -24.61
C PHE A 448 -27.75 -0.88 -23.22
N GLY A 449 -28.47 0.24 -23.07
CA GLY A 449 -28.88 0.80 -21.78
C GLY A 449 -29.93 -0.03 -21.05
N ASP A 450 -29.56 -1.20 -20.55
CA ASP A 450 -30.47 -2.26 -20.11
C ASP A 450 -31.09 -2.01 -18.74
N VAL A 451 -30.44 -1.19 -17.92
CA VAL A 451 -30.97 -0.64 -16.68
C VAL A 451 -30.94 0.90 -16.73
N LEU A 452 -32.07 1.52 -16.41
CA LEU A 452 -32.21 2.96 -16.17
C LEU A 452 -32.55 3.18 -14.69
N ILE A 453 -31.78 4.03 -14.02
CA ILE A 453 -32.05 4.57 -12.68
C ILE A 453 -32.34 6.06 -12.86
N VAL A 454 -33.61 6.44 -12.79
CA VAL A 454 -34.05 7.84 -12.99
C VAL A 454 -34.25 8.49 -11.63
N ILE A 455 -33.75 9.72 -11.48
CA ILE A 455 -33.76 10.51 -10.24
C ILE A 455 -34.59 11.76 -10.47
N TYR A 456 -35.58 11.98 -9.61
CA TYR A 456 -36.45 13.14 -9.60
C TYR A 456 -36.26 13.96 -8.33
N PRO A 457 -35.74 15.21 -8.43
CA PRO A 457 -35.71 16.13 -7.31
C PRO A 457 -37.12 16.43 -6.80
N MET A 458 -37.30 16.35 -5.48
CA MET A 458 -38.53 16.74 -4.80
C MET A 458 -38.27 17.95 -3.90
N LYS A 459 -39.30 18.38 -3.16
CA LYS A 459 -39.13 19.40 -2.11
C LYS A 459 -38.41 18.80 -0.90
N ASN A 460 -37.78 19.67 -0.11
CA ASN A 460 -37.14 19.34 1.17
C ASN A 460 -35.98 18.32 1.06
N HIS A 461 -35.13 18.43 0.03
CA HIS A 461 -33.92 17.59 -0.14
C HIS A 461 -34.20 16.07 -0.24
N MET A 462 -35.42 15.71 -0.65
CA MET A 462 -35.84 14.35 -0.97
C MET A 462 -35.82 14.11 -2.47
N TYR A 463 -35.59 12.86 -2.89
CA TYR A 463 -35.49 12.46 -4.29
C TYR A 463 -36.27 11.17 -4.52
N SER A 464 -37.11 11.13 -5.57
CA SER A 464 -37.84 9.92 -5.99
C SER A 464 -37.03 9.17 -7.04
N ILE A 465 -36.95 7.85 -6.90
CA ILE A 465 -36.15 6.95 -7.75
C ILE A 465 -37.08 6.03 -8.54
N GLN A 466 -36.97 6.06 -9.87
CA GLN A 466 -37.66 5.12 -10.77
C GLN A 466 -36.61 4.19 -11.41
N ILE A 467 -36.84 2.88 -11.38
CA ILE A 467 -35.88 1.88 -11.89
C ILE A 467 -36.54 1.02 -12.97
N THR A 468 -36.18 1.28 -14.23
CA THR A 468 -36.63 0.50 -15.39
C THR A 468 -35.51 -0.41 -15.89
N LYS A 469 -35.74 -1.72 -15.91
CA LYS A 469 -34.78 -2.71 -16.43
C LYS A 469 -35.39 -3.61 -17.51
N LYS A 470 -34.57 -4.18 -18.40
CA LYS A 470 -35.00 -5.29 -19.28
C LYS A 470 -35.49 -6.50 -18.44
N PRO A 471 -36.43 -7.32 -18.96
CA PRO A 471 -36.97 -8.47 -18.21
C PRO A 471 -35.91 -9.47 -17.74
N GLU A 472 -34.89 -9.72 -18.57
CA GLU A 472 -33.85 -10.74 -18.40
C GLU A 472 -32.86 -10.41 -17.28
N VAL A 473 -32.73 -9.13 -16.91
CA VAL A 473 -31.79 -8.67 -15.87
C VAL A 473 -32.21 -9.23 -14.50
N PRO A 474 -31.31 -9.86 -13.72
CA PRO A 474 -31.63 -10.31 -12.36
C PRO A 474 -32.05 -9.18 -11.41
N PHE A 475 -32.45 -9.53 -10.19
CA PHE A 475 -32.67 -8.56 -9.12
C PHE A 475 -31.34 -7.94 -8.66
N PHE A 476 -31.35 -6.64 -8.36
CA PHE A 476 -30.24 -5.88 -7.80
C PHE A 476 -30.78 -4.80 -6.86
N GLY A 477 -29.89 -4.19 -6.06
CA GLY A 477 -30.20 -3.11 -5.11
C GLY A 477 -28.92 -2.40 -4.64
N PRO A 478 -28.97 -1.51 -3.63
CA PRO A 478 -30.01 -1.43 -2.59
C PRO A 478 -31.30 -0.70 -2.96
N LEU A 479 -31.30 0.19 -3.96
CA LEU A 479 -32.53 0.91 -4.35
C LEU A 479 -33.49 0.03 -5.15
N PHE A 480 -34.77 0.36 -5.07
CA PHE A 480 -35.88 -0.30 -5.78
C PHE A 480 -36.76 0.76 -6.48
N ASP A 481 -37.62 0.33 -7.39
CA ASP A 481 -38.52 1.22 -8.12
C ASP A 481 -39.56 1.86 -7.19
N GLY A 482 -39.68 3.19 -7.23
CA GLY A 482 -40.52 3.98 -6.32
C GLY A 482 -39.90 4.29 -4.96
N ALA A 483 -38.59 4.05 -4.76
CA ALA A 483 -37.90 4.44 -3.53
C ALA A 483 -37.79 5.98 -3.42
N ILE A 484 -37.90 6.51 -2.19
CA ILE A 484 -37.66 7.93 -1.90
C ILE A 484 -36.46 8.04 -0.96
N VAL A 485 -35.53 8.95 -1.28
CA VAL A 485 -34.16 8.99 -0.72
C VAL A 485 -33.78 10.40 -0.30
N ASP A 486 -33.06 10.53 0.82
CA ASP A 486 -32.47 11.80 1.30
C ASP A 486 -31.17 12.13 0.54
N GLU A 487 -30.95 13.42 0.27
CA GLU A 487 -29.78 13.98 -0.41
C GLU A 487 -28.44 13.39 0.03
N LYS A 488 -28.21 13.24 1.33
CA LYS A 488 -26.91 12.86 1.91
C LYS A 488 -26.52 11.42 1.62
N VAL A 489 -27.50 10.57 1.32
CA VAL A 489 -27.30 9.14 1.01
C VAL A 489 -27.56 8.81 -0.47
N LEU A 490 -28.22 9.70 -1.21
CA LEU A 490 -28.57 9.52 -2.61
C LEU A 490 -27.39 9.09 -3.50
N PRO A 491 -26.24 9.80 -3.57
CA PRO A 491 -25.15 9.45 -4.48
C PRO A 491 -24.56 8.06 -4.19
N THR A 492 -24.40 7.73 -2.90
CA THR A 492 -23.86 6.45 -2.46
C THR A 492 -24.83 5.29 -2.73
N LEU A 493 -26.13 5.48 -2.51
CA LEU A 493 -27.14 4.45 -2.79
C LEU A 493 -27.35 4.23 -4.30
N VAL A 494 -27.34 5.30 -5.10
CA VAL A 494 -27.41 5.19 -6.57
C VAL A 494 -26.15 4.52 -7.12
N ARG A 495 -24.95 4.92 -6.68
CA ARG A 495 -23.68 4.27 -7.05
C ARG A 495 -23.70 2.77 -6.74
N ALA A 496 -24.06 2.40 -5.51
CA ALA A 496 -24.14 0.99 -5.12
C ALA A 496 -25.15 0.19 -5.98
N THR A 497 -26.32 0.78 -6.26
CA THR A 497 -27.35 0.17 -7.11
C THR A 497 -26.87 -0.01 -8.55
N ALA A 498 -26.19 1.00 -9.11
CA ALA A 498 -25.70 0.96 -10.48
C ALA A 498 -24.52 -0.03 -10.69
N ILE A 499 -23.62 -0.15 -9.70
CA ILE A 499 -22.58 -1.21 -9.68
C ILE A 499 -23.25 -2.60 -9.66
N ASN A 500 -24.21 -2.82 -8.76
CA ASN A 500 -24.88 -4.12 -8.63
C ASN A 500 -25.78 -4.45 -9.83
N ALA A 501 -26.38 -3.45 -10.49
CA ALA A 501 -27.06 -3.62 -11.77
C ALA A 501 -26.10 -4.12 -12.86
N SER A 502 -24.91 -3.52 -12.99
CA SER A 502 -23.90 -3.97 -13.94
C SER A 502 -23.32 -5.36 -13.58
N ARG A 503 -23.23 -5.72 -12.29
CA ARG A 503 -22.93 -7.11 -11.87
C ARG A 503 -24.01 -8.09 -12.29
N ALA A 504 -25.29 -7.74 -12.09
CA ALA A 504 -26.43 -8.55 -12.51
C ALA A 504 -26.43 -8.77 -14.04
N LEU A 505 -26.10 -7.74 -14.83
CA LEU A 505 -25.93 -7.83 -16.28
C LEU A 505 -24.76 -8.75 -16.67
N LYS A 506 -23.56 -8.55 -16.08
CA LYS A 506 -22.38 -9.41 -16.31
C LYS A 506 -22.65 -10.89 -15.99
N SER A 507 -23.49 -11.19 -14.99
CA SER A 507 -23.87 -12.56 -14.62
C SER A 507 -24.65 -13.32 -15.70
N LEU A 508 -25.22 -12.61 -16.69
CA LEU A 508 -25.89 -13.21 -17.85
C LEU A 508 -24.91 -13.62 -18.97
N ILE A 509 -23.67 -13.15 -18.94
CA ILE A 509 -22.66 -13.43 -19.95
C ILE A 509 -22.18 -14.90 -19.79
N PRO A 510 -22.37 -15.78 -20.79
CA PRO A 510 -21.98 -17.18 -20.67
C PRO A 510 -20.49 -17.35 -20.40
N LEU A 511 -20.15 -18.19 -19.41
CA LEU A 511 -18.78 -18.43 -18.95
C LEU A 511 -18.05 -17.19 -18.40
N PHE A 512 -18.77 -16.11 -18.04
CA PHE A 512 -18.18 -15.01 -17.28
C PHE A 512 -17.61 -15.49 -15.94
N GLN A 513 -16.45 -14.96 -15.60
CA GLN A 513 -15.68 -15.31 -14.40
C GLN A 513 -15.16 -14.02 -13.79
N ASN A 514 -15.11 -13.94 -12.46
CA ASN A 514 -14.62 -12.75 -11.80
C ASN A 514 -13.10 -12.63 -11.94
N PHE A 515 -12.60 -11.39 -11.98
CA PHE A 515 -11.18 -11.10 -12.24
C PHE A 515 -10.22 -11.81 -11.27
N TYR A 516 -10.61 -11.95 -10.00
CA TYR A 516 -9.86 -12.70 -9.00
C TYR A 516 -9.83 -14.22 -9.26
N GLU A 517 -10.86 -14.80 -9.88
CA GLU A 517 -10.88 -16.22 -10.27
C GLU A 517 -9.98 -16.48 -11.49
N GLU A 518 -10.01 -15.60 -12.49
CA GLU A 518 -9.12 -15.67 -13.66
C GLU A 518 -7.66 -15.53 -13.19
N ARG A 519 -7.38 -14.53 -12.34
CA ARG A 519 -6.06 -14.27 -11.77
C ARG A 519 -5.56 -15.40 -10.87
N ALA A 520 -6.42 -15.97 -10.01
CA ALA A 520 -6.11 -17.17 -9.22
C ALA A 520 -5.72 -18.35 -10.11
N ARG A 521 -6.48 -18.62 -11.18
CA ARG A 521 -6.14 -19.70 -12.11
C ARG A 521 -4.84 -19.47 -12.86
N TYR A 522 -4.48 -18.23 -13.19
CA TYR A 522 -3.15 -17.92 -13.73
C TYR A 522 -2.03 -18.18 -12.73
N LEU A 523 -2.22 -17.80 -11.45
CA LEU A 523 -1.25 -18.06 -10.38
C LEU A 523 -1.06 -19.58 -10.17
N GLU A 524 -2.15 -20.33 -10.04
CA GLU A 524 -2.13 -21.80 -9.98
C GLU A 524 -1.42 -22.41 -11.20
N THR A 525 -1.73 -21.91 -12.41
CA THR A 525 -1.11 -22.36 -13.66
C THR A 525 0.40 -22.09 -13.69
N ILE A 526 0.86 -20.95 -13.17
CA ILE A 526 2.29 -20.62 -13.07
C ILE A 526 2.96 -21.54 -12.05
N VAL A 527 2.39 -21.69 -10.85
CA VAL A 527 2.94 -22.57 -9.80
C VAL A 527 3.03 -24.02 -10.29
N GLN A 528 1.97 -24.56 -10.91
CA GLN A 528 1.97 -25.94 -11.42
C GLN A 528 2.98 -26.19 -12.55
N HIS A 529 3.25 -25.19 -13.40
CA HIS A 529 4.20 -25.34 -14.51
C HIS A 529 5.65 -24.97 -14.18
N HIS A 530 5.88 -24.12 -13.18
CA HIS A 530 7.19 -23.49 -12.95
C HIS A 530 7.71 -23.58 -11.52
N LEU A 531 7.00 -24.15 -10.55
CA LEU A 531 7.60 -24.50 -9.26
C LEU A 531 8.76 -25.47 -9.48
N GLU A 532 9.95 -25.17 -8.92
CA GLU A 532 11.13 -26.03 -9.04
C GLU A 532 11.28 -26.94 -7.79
N PRO A 533 11.09 -28.26 -7.92
CA PRO A 533 11.22 -29.20 -6.79
C PRO A 533 12.70 -29.51 -6.50
N THR A 534 13.35 -28.60 -5.77
CA THR A 534 14.74 -28.72 -5.29
C THR A 534 14.84 -29.40 -3.92
N THR A 535 16.00 -29.97 -3.58
CA THR A 535 16.33 -30.33 -2.19
C THR A 535 16.45 -29.08 -1.31
N PHE A 536 16.68 -29.22 0.00
CA PHE A 536 16.96 -28.05 0.85
C PHE A 536 18.34 -27.46 0.53
N GLU A 537 19.29 -28.33 0.22
CA GLU A 537 20.66 -28.04 -0.15
C GLU A 537 20.75 -27.31 -1.50
N ASP A 538 20.05 -27.82 -2.52
CA ASP A 538 19.95 -27.17 -3.84
C ASP A 538 19.22 -25.82 -3.74
N TYR A 539 18.15 -25.75 -2.94
CA TYR A 539 17.43 -24.50 -2.65
C TYR A 539 18.37 -23.47 -2.01
N ALA A 540 19.08 -23.85 -0.94
CA ALA A 540 19.97 -22.95 -0.21
C ALA A 540 21.11 -22.47 -1.10
N ALA A 541 21.67 -23.34 -1.95
CA ALA A 541 22.69 -22.97 -2.94
C ALA A 541 22.15 -21.95 -3.98
N GLN A 542 20.96 -22.17 -4.54
CA GLN A 542 20.33 -21.25 -5.50
C GLN A 542 19.85 -19.93 -4.86
N VAL A 543 19.64 -19.87 -3.53
CA VAL A 543 19.38 -18.62 -2.81
C VAL A 543 20.69 -17.91 -2.41
N PHE A 544 21.78 -18.64 -2.23
CA PHE A 544 23.11 -18.05 -2.03
C PHE A 544 23.69 -17.48 -3.33
N CYS A 545 23.37 -18.11 -4.46
CA CYS A 545 23.84 -17.75 -5.80
C CYS A 545 22.70 -17.87 -6.84
N PRO A 546 21.90 -16.80 -7.07
CA PRO A 546 20.71 -16.84 -7.93
C PRO A 546 20.95 -17.04 -9.44
N ALA A 547 22.19 -16.85 -9.89
CA ALA A 547 22.61 -17.02 -11.27
C ALA A 547 23.78 -18.01 -11.35
N PRO A 548 23.81 -18.93 -12.33
CA PRO A 548 24.99 -19.78 -12.57
C PRO A 548 26.24 -18.94 -12.84
N PHE A 549 27.43 -19.49 -12.55
CA PHE A 549 28.73 -18.83 -12.72
C PHE A 549 29.15 -18.64 -14.20
N HIS A 550 28.40 -17.84 -14.94
CA HIS A 550 28.72 -17.36 -16.28
C HIS A 550 28.57 -15.84 -16.31
N HIS A 551 29.58 -15.14 -16.85
CA HIS A 551 29.66 -13.68 -16.97
C HIS A 551 29.72 -12.88 -15.66
N LEU A 552 30.95 -12.68 -15.17
CA LEU A 552 31.34 -11.37 -14.63
C LEU A 552 31.61 -10.44 -15.83
N PRO A 553 30.88 -9.33 -16.00
CA PRO A 553 31.30 -8.26 -16.90
C PRO A 553 32.55 -7.59 -16.30
N ALA A 554 33.63 -7.49 -17.05
CA ALA A 554 34.92 -6.99 -16.55
C ALA A 554 35.00 -5.46 -16.35
N ASP A 555 33.89 -4.74 -16.51
CA ASP A 555 33.82 -3.27 -16.59
C ASP A 555 32.72 -2.64 -15.70
N ALA A 556 32.25 -3.37 -14.68
CA ALA A 556 31.22 -2.89 -13.76
C ALA A 556 31.76 -1.98 -12.64
N GLY A 557 32.42 -0.86 -13.01
CA GLY A 557 32.79 0.25 -12.12
C GLY A 557 33.83 -0.07 -11.02
N SER A 558 35.06 0.39 -11.21
CA SER A 558 36.13 0.23 -10.22
C SER A 558 35.79 0.85 -8.86
N CYS A 559 35.85 0.04 -7.79
CA CYS A 559 36.03 0.58 -6.45
C CYS A 559 37.41 1.29 -6.41
N PRO A 560 37.50 2.52 -5.88
CA PRO A 560 38.77 3.23 -5.78
C PRO A 560 39.72 2.53 -4.80
N GLU A 561 40.99 2.61 -5.15
CA GLU A 561 42.16 1.98 -4.52
C GLU A 561 42.22 2.19 -2.99
N SER A 562 42.78 1.24 -2.22
CA SER A 562 44.22 0.96 -2.33
C SER A 562 44.65 -0.35 -1.68
N GLN A 563 45.77 -0.88 -2.20
CA GLN A 563 46.45 -2.05 -1.64
C GLN A 563 47.35 -1.64 -0.48
N GLN A 564 47.19 -2.28 0.68
CA GLN A 564 48.31 -2.61 1.56
C GLN A 564 48.26 -4.10 1.84
N GLY A 565 49.39 -4.78 1.67
CA GLY A 565 49.48 -6.24 1.78
C GLY A 565 50.24 -6.66 3.02
N GLU A 566 49.56 -7.36 3.92
CA GLU A 566 50.21 -8.16 4.96
C GLU A 566 49.90 -9.65 4.71
N GLY A 567 50.94 -10.44 4.47
CA GLY A 567 50.84 -11.89 4.33
C GLY A 567 51.30 -12.59 5.60
N PRO A 568 50.51 -13.48 6.21
CA PRO A 568 50.97 -14.33 7.30
C PRO A 568 52.06 -15.29 6.81
N ALA A 569 53.13 -15.44 7.59
CA ALA A 569 54.26 -16.29 7.20
C ALA A 569 53.89 -17.78 7.18
N ALA A 570 54.44 -18.51 6.22
CA ALA A 570 54.35 -19.97 6.19
C ALA A 570 55.28 -20.59 7.26
N GLN A 571 54.74 -21.48 8.08
CA GLN A 571 55.50 -22.59 8.67
C GLN A 571 54.96 -23.89 8.07
N ALA A 572 55.87 -24.73 7.59
CA ALA A 572 55.56 -26.01 6.98
C ALA A 572 56.30 -27.12 7.73
N ASP A 573 55.59 -28.20 8.06
CA ASP A 573 56.18 -29.54 8.16
C ASP A 573 55.09 -30.63 8.07
N GLY A 574 55.50 -31.88 7.87
CA GLY A 574 54.68 -33.07 8.16
C GLY A 574 53.70 -33.53 7.08
N SER A 575 54.14 -34.46 6.22
CA SER A 575 53.29 -35.27 5.35
C SER A 575 52.64 -36.46 6.06
N ASP A 576 51.41 -36.85 5.69
CA ASP A 576 51.19 -38.12 4.96
C ASP A 576 49.76 -38.22 4.33
N SER A 577 49.45 -39.38 3.75
CA SER A 577 48.51 -39.62 2.66
C SER A 577 47.15 -40.22 3.09
N ALA A 578 46.04 -39.77 2.47
CA ALA A 578 44.93 -40.64 2.03
C ALA A 578 43.86 -39.88 1.20
N LEU A 579 43.39 -40.49 0.10
CA LEU A 579 42.19 -40.08 -0.64
C LEU A 579 41.16 -41.23 -0.64
N PRO A 580 39.88 -41.00 -0.29
CA PRO A 580 38.80 -41.96 -0.52
C PRO A 580 38.28 -41.88 -1.97
N MET A 581 37.93 -43.04 -2.56
CA MET A 581 37.59 -43.17 -3.98
C MET A 581 36.08 -43.10 -4.27
N SER A 582 35.70 -42.43 -5.36
CA SER A 582 34.32 -42.44 -5.89
C SER A 582 33.98 -43.73 -6.66
N PRO A 583 32.82 -44.37 -6.41
CA PRO A 583 32.42 -45.57 -7.15
C PRO A 583 31.84 -45.23 -8.54
N ARG A 584 32.46 -45.74 -9.61
CA ARG A 584 31.89 -45.72 -10.97
C ARG A 584 30.80 -46.78 -11.14
N ALA A 585 29.66 -46.40 -11.71
CA ALA A 585 28.62 -47.34 -12.18
C ALA A 585 28.31 -47.13 -13.67
N SER A 586 28.93 -47.94 -14.55
CA SER A 586 28.71 -47.89 -16.00
C SER A 586 27.52 -48.75 -16.42
N LYS A 587 26.60 -48.22 -17.26
CA LYS A 587 25.66 -49.04 -18.05
C LYS A 587 25.57 -48.58 -19.50
N SER A 588 25.42 -49.54 -20.40
CA SER A 588 25.55 -49.37 -21.86
C SER A 588 24.26 -48.83 -22.51
N ARG A 589 24.42 -48.02 -23.56
CA ARG A 589 23.35 -47.73 -24.53
C ARG A 589 23.18 -48.92 -25.49
N MET A 590 22.06 -49.62 -25.41
CA MET A 590 21.57 -50.43 -26.53
C MET A 590 20.57 -49.62 -27.36
N SER A 591 20.71 -49.73 -28.69
CA SER A 591 19.85 -49.06 -29.66
C SER A 591 18.87 -50.07 -30.26
N MET A 592 17.58 -49.77 -30.21
CA MET A 592 16.59 -50.44 -31.06
C MET A 592 15.75 -49.41 -31.81
N LYS A 593 15.52 -49.71 -33.10
CA LYS A 593 15.01 -48.77 -34.10
C LYS A 593 13.89 -49.46 -34.87
N LEU A 594 12.65 -49.29 -34.40
CA LEU A 594 11.45 -49.84 -35.04
C LEU A 594 10.60 -48.74 -35.68
N ARG A 595 9.75 -49.15 -36.63
CA ARG A 595 9.33 -48.33 -37.77
C ARG A 595 7.82 -48.45 -37.98
N ARG A 596 7.13 -47.30 -37.96
CA ARG A 596 5.79 -46.98 -38.51
C ARG A 596 4.77 -48.12 -38.64
N SER A 597 3.63 -47.97 -37.98
CA SER A 597 2.32 -48.39 -38.51
C SER A 597 1.31 -47.23 -38.38
N SER A 598 0.21 -47.30 -39.13
CA SER A 598 -0.76 -46.20 -39.26
C SER A 598 -2.19 -46.69 -39.41
N GLY A 599 -3.10 -46.14 -38.61
CA GLY A 599 -4.56 -46.22 -38.75
C GLY A 599 -5.12 -44.97 -38.06
N SER A 600 -5.83 -44.08 -38.75
CA SER A 600 -7.13 -44.24 -39.43
C SER A 600 -8.30 -44.03 -38.45
N ALA A 601 -9.16 -43.09 -38.83
CA ALA A 601 -10.24 -42.53 -38.04
C ALA A 601 -11.29 -43.55 -37.58
N ASN A 602 -12.10 -43.12 -36.61
CA ASN A 602 -13.54 -43.39 -36.70
C ASN A 602 -14.33 -42.15 -36.29
N LYS A 603 -15.52 -41.98 -36.89
CA LYS A 603 -16.51 -40.97 -36.49
C LYS A 603 -17.61 -41.65 -35.66
N THR A 604 -18.11 -40.93 -34.67
CA THR A 604 -19.55 -40.85 -34.34
C THR A 604 -19.79 -39.51 -33.69
#